data_AF-A0A960GBU0-F1
#
_entry.id   AF-A0A960GBU0-F1
#
_cell.length_a   1.000
_cell.length_b   1.000
_cell.length_c   1.000
_cell.angle_alpha   90.00
_cell.angle_beta   90.00
_cell.angle_gamma   90.00
#
_symmetry.space_group_name_H-M   'P 1'
#
loop_
_entity.id
_entity.type
_entity.pdbx_description
1 polymer ?
#
loop_
_entity_poly.entity_id
_entity_poly.type
_entity_poly.pdbx_seq_one_letter_code
_entity_poly.pdbx_strand_id
1 'polypeptide(L)' 'MSDSRSMEEELLDPRPKWYYLLLKGTVTSDPGPDRMGPYDTKEEAEHALEIARQRNDEWEEQDDEWNGKK' A
#
# COMPACT_ATOMS: atom_id res chain seq x y z
N MET A 1 20.68 25.16 8.31
CA MET A 1 20.93 24.51 7.02
C MET A 1 21.24 23.05 7.30
N SER A 2 20.52 22.16 6.63
CA SER A 2 20.78 20.71 6.53
C SER A 2 20.68 19.90 7.82
N ASP A 3 19.45 19.51 8.19
CA ASP A 3 19.26 18.06 8.40
C ASP A 3 18.20 17.57 7.41
N SER A 4 18.53 17.77 6.14
CA SER A 4 17.77 17.26 4.99
C SER A 4 18.11 15.79 4.71
N ARG A 5 18.55 15.03 5.72
CA ARG A 5 18.90 13.61 5.58
C ARG A 5 17.96 12.67 6.33
N SER A 6 17.13 13.20 7.22
CA SER A 6 16.19 12.42 8.02
C SER A 6 15.04 11.78 7.21
N MET A 7 14.79 12.22 5.96
CA MET A 7 13.75 11.63 5.09
C MET A 7 14.23 10.36 4.35
N GLU A 8 15.55 10.12 4.28
CA GLU A 8 16.12 8.98 3.56
C GLU A 8 16.32 7.75 4.46
N GLU A 9 16.42 7.94 5.78
CA GLU A 9 16.67 6.87 6.75
C GLU A 9 15.38 6.16 7.23
N GLU A 10 14.22 6.85 7.17
CA GLU A 10 12.89 6.26 7.41
C GLU A 10 12.49 5.23 6.34
N LEU A 11 13.13 5.26 5.17
CA LEU A 11 12.92 4.29 4.09
C LEU A 11 13.66 2.95 4.29
N LEU A 12 14.52 2.85 5.32
CA LEU A 12 15.34 1.67 5.62
C LEU A 12 14.77 0.80 6.75
N ASP A 13 13.45 0.82 6.94
CA ASP A 13 12.78 0.04 7.99
C ASP A 13 13.02 -1.47 7.87
N PRO A 14 13.62 -2.14 8.88
CA PRO A 14 13.70 -3.58 9.01
C PRO A 14 12.38 -4.17 9.57
N ARG A 15 11.24 -3.48 9.37
CA ARG A 15 9.93 -3.98 9.77
C ARG A 15 9.57 -5.20 8.92
N PRO A 16 8.99 -6.26 9.52
CA PRO A 16 8.55 -7.43 8.77
C PRO A 16 7.52 -7.00 7.73
N LYS A 17 7.84 -7.19 6.45
CA LYS A 17 6.99 -6.79 5.34
C LYS A 17 6.04 -7.93 5.01
N TRP A 18 4.76 -7.72 5.27
CA TRP A 18 3.70 -8.65 4.89
C TRP A 18 3.15 -8.29 3.51
N TYR A 19 2.78 -9.31 2.76
CA TYR A 19 2.28 -9.18 1.41
C TYR A 19 1.05 -10.07 1.20
N TYR A 20 0.08 -9.58 0.44
CA TYR A 20 -1.07 -10.36 0.02
C TYR A 20 -0.89 -10.86 -1.41
N LEU A 21 -0.80 -12.17 -1.62
CA LEU A 21 -0.68 -12.77 -2.95
C LEU A 21 -2.05 -12.82 -3.63
N LEU A 22 -2.23 -12.08 -4.72
CA LEU A 22 -3.50 -12.01 -5.43
C LEU A 22 -3.88 -13.33 -6.09
N LEU A 23 -2.89 -14.07 -6.59
CA LEU A 23 -3.10 -15.35 -7.25
C LEU A 23 -3.51 -16.47 -6.29
N LYS A 24 -3.04 -16.41 -5.03
CA LYS A 24 -3.30 -17.44 -4.02
C LYS A 24 -4.36 -17.03 -2.99
N GLY A 25 -4.66 -15.74 -2.87
CA GLY A 25 -5.57 -15.20 -1.86
C GLY A 25 -5.06 -15.38 -0.42
N THR A 26 -3.75 -15.35 -0.21
CA THR A 26 -3.14 -15.61 1.10
C THR A 26 -2.04 -14.62 1.43
N VAL A 27 -1.79 -14.44 2.73
CA VAL A 27 -0.73 -13.56 3.23
C VAL A 27 0.59 -14.31 3.34
N THR A 28 1.66 -13.68 2.86
CA THR A 28 3.03 -14.18 2.90
C THR A 28 3.99 -13.08 3.31
N SER A 29 5.08 -13.44 3.97
CA SER A 29 6.23 -12.55 4.20
C SER A 29 7.20 -12.51 3.01
N ASP A 30 7.02 -13.40 2.04
CA ASP A 30 7.93 -13.53 0.91
C ASP A 30 7.54 -12.63 -0.27
N PRO A 31 8.51 -11.98 -0.92
CA PRO A 31 8.24 -11.18 -2.10
C PRO A 31 7.90 -12.06 -3.32
N GLY A 32 6.71 -11.90 -3.90
CA GLY A 32 6.26 -12.47 -5.18
C GLY A 32 5.78 -11.43 -6.22
N PRO A 33 5.69 -11.76 -7.51
CA PRO A 33 5.38 -10.79 -8.57
C PRO A 33 3.97 -10.18 -8.47
N ASP A 34 2.96 -10.96 -8.10
CA ASP A 34 1.55 -10.55 -8.05
C ASP A 34 1.07 -10.36 -6.60
N ARG A 35 1.55 -9.28 -5.95
CA ARG A 35 1.25 -9.02 -4.53
C ARG A 35 0.84 -7.58 -4.27
N MET A 36 0.02 -7.39 -3.24
CA MET A 36 -0.24 -6.09 -2.62
C MET A 36 0.59 -5.92 -1.34
N GLY A 37 1.08 -4.70 -1.10
CA GLY A 37 1.95 -4.36 0.02
C GLY A 37 3.24 -3.64 -0.43
N PRO A 38 4.18 -3.36 0.48
CA PRO A 38 4.35 -3.96 1.81
C PRO A 38 3.37 -3.44 2.87
N TYR A 39 2.87 -4.34 3.69
CA TYR A 39 2.10 -4.04 4.90
C TYR A 39 2.95 -4.30 6.15
N ASP A 40 2.71 -3.52 7.20
CA ASP A 40 3.44 -3.62 8.47
C ASP A 40 3.00 -4.82 9.30
N THR A 41 1.73 -5.19 9.17
CA THR A 41 1.13 -6.30 9.91
C THR A 41 0.50 -7.33 8.98
N LYS A 42 0.42 -8.57 9.48
CA LYS A 42 -0.29 -9.64 8.77
C LYS A 42 -1.76 -9.29 8.57
N GLU A 43 -2.39 -8.70 9.59
CA GLU A 43 -3.79 -8.31 9.56
C GLU A 43 -4.07 -7.28 8.46
N GLU A 44 -3.25 -6.23 8.32
CA GLU A 44 -3.34 -5.30 7.20
C GLU A 44 -3.22 -6.00 5.84
N ALA A 45 -2.30 -6.97 5.72
CA ALA A 45 -2.20 -7.76 4.51
C ALA A 45 -3.44 -8.65 4.29
N GLU A 46 -4.10 -9.16 5.32
CA GLU A 46 -5.38 -9.89 5.19
C GLU A 46 -6.50 -8.95 4.71
N HIS A 47 -6.46 -7.69 5.16
CA HIS A 47 -7.36 -6.62 4.71
C HIS A 47 -6.90 -5.89 3.43
N ALA A 48 -5.84 -6.38 2.76
CA ALA A 48 -5.28 -5.74 1.58
C ALA A 48 -6.31 -5.46 0.47
N LEU A 49 -7.25 -6.39 0.26
CA LEU A 49 -8.32 -6.24 -0.73
C LEU A 49 -9.30 -5.12 -0.36
N GLU A 50 -9.62 -4.99 0.93
CA GLU A 50 -10.52 -3.93 1.41
C GLU A 50 -9.84 -2.56 1.29
N ILE A 51 -8.57 -2.47 1.67
CA ILE A 51 -7.76 -1.25 1.53
C ILE A 51 -7.66 -0.85 0.05
N ALA A 52 -7.44 -1.82 -0.84
CA ALA A 52 -7.38 -1.55 -2.28
C ALA A 52 -8.72 -1.06 -2.83
N ARG A 53 -9.84 -1.63 -2.37
CA ARG A 53 -11.18 -1.17 -2.71
C ARG A 53 -11.40 0.27 -2.23
N GLN A 54 -11.17 0.52 -0.95
CA GLN A 54 -11.32 1.85 -0.35
C GLN A 54 -10.48 2.90 -1.07
N ARG A 55 -9.22 2.59 -1.39
CA ARG A 55 -8.36 3.50 -2.15
C ARG A 55 -8.87 3.71 -3.57
N ASN A 56 -9.45 2.70 -4.22
CA ASN A 56 -10.04 2.87 -5.54
C ASN A 56 -11.27 3.78 -5.49
N ASP A 57 -12.16 3.60 -4.51
CA ASP A 57 -13.31 4.48 -4.27
C ASP A 57 -12.85 5.92 -4.00
N GLU A 58 -11.87 6.14 -3.11
CA GLU A 58 -11.33 7.48 -2.82
C GLU A 58 -10.68 8.15 -4.05
N TRP A 59 -10.18 7.36 -4.99
CA TRP A 59 -9.58 7.86 -6.23
C TRP A 59 -10.67 8.22 -7.25
N GLU A 60 -11.75 7.44 -7.33
CA GLU A 60 -12.92 7.78 -8.14
C GLU A 60 -13.61 9.06 -7.63
N GLU A 61 -13.73 9.24 -6.31
CA GLU A 61 -14.29 10.46 -5.70
C GLU A 61 -13.43 11.71 -5.99
N GLN A 62 -12.11 11.56 -6.02
CA GLN A 62 -11.20 12.67 -6.36
C GLN A 62 -11.14 12.95 -7.88
N ASP A 63 -11.39 11.95 -8.74
CA ASP A 63 -11.47 12.18 -10.19
C ASP A 63 -12.70 13.03 -10.56
N ASP A 64 -13.83 12.85 -9.85
CA ASP A 64 -15.05 13.64 -10.05
C ASP A 64 -14.84 15.14 -9.69
N GLU A 65 -13.98 15.43 -8.71
CA GLU A 65 -13.60 16.81 -8.35
C GLU A 65 -12.65 17.45 -9.39
N TRP A 66 -11.86 16.64 -10.11
CA TRP A 66 -10.88 17.16 -11.08
C TRP A 66 -11.42 17.22 -12.52
N ASN A 67 -12.31 16.30 -12.91
CA ASN A 67 -13.02 16.30 -14.19
C ASN A 67 -14.22 17.26 -14.14
N GLY A 68 -13.93 18.56 -14.10
CA GLY A 68 -14.92 19.61 -14.24
C GLY A 68 -15.75 19.43 -15.54
N LYS A 69 -16.89 18.76 -15.45
CA LYS A 69 -17.91 18.82 -16.50
C LYS A 69 -18.65 20.14 -16.39
N LYS A 70 -18.18 21.07 -17.20
CA LYS A 70 -18.96 22.20 -17.70
C LYS A 70 -20.02 21.73 -18.69
#